data_AF-A0A4P5V9G9-F1
#
_entry.id   AF-A0A4P5V9G9-F1
#
_cell.length_a   1.000
_cell.length_b   1.000
_cell.length_c   1.000
_cell.angle_alpha   90.00
_cell.angle_beta   90.00
_cell.angle_gamma   90.00
#
_symmetry.space_group_name_H-M   'P 1'
#
loop_
_entity.id
_entity.type
_entity.pdbx_description
1 polymer ?
#
loop_
_entity_poly.entity_id
_entity_poly.type
_entity_poly.pdbx_seq_one_letter_code
_entity_poly.pdbx_strand_id
1 'polypeptide(L)'
;MTFYELIWQGEGCGDAADLEEALAFFQELKPKTMDWQEVCADPQYSPTIRRYRSFDAFLDNEDEVETIHPTAELLQRFAPDGPEA
;
A
#
# COMPACT_ATOMS: atom_id res chain seq x y z
N MET A 1 -13.70 7.23 10.87
CA MET A 1 -12.40 6.51 10.98
C MET A 1 -11.68 6.72 9.68
N THR A 2 -10.37 6.93 9.72
CA THR A 2 -9.55 7.07 8.51
C THR A 2 -9.72 5.85 7.61
N PHE A 3 -9.70 6.05 6.31
CA PHE A 3 -9.81 4.99 5.32
C PHE A 3 -8.61 5.04 4.39
N TYR A 4 -8.01 3.91 4.10
CA TYR A 4 -6.87 3.82 3.21
C TYR A 4 -7.25 2.94 2.02
N GLU A 5 -7.23 3.52 0.82
CA GLU A 5 -7.36 2.76 -0.42
C GLU A 5 -5.98 2.33 -0.87
N LEU A 6 -5.83 1.06 -1.22
CA LEU A 6 -4.60 0.50 -1.73
C LEU A 6 -4.69 0.38 -3.23
N ILE A 7 -3.67 0.88 -3.91
CA ILE A 7 -3.57 0.90 -5.36
C ILE A 7 -2.33 0.10 -5.76
N TRP A 8 -2.53 -0.86 -6.66
CA TRP A 8 -1.50 -1.70 -7.25
C TRP A 8 -1.74 -1.82 -8.74
N GLN A 9 -0.72 -1.65 -9.57
CA GLN A 9 -0.89 -1.64 -11.04
C GLN A 9 -1.86 -0.57 -11.56
N GLY A 10 -1.99 0.53 -10.81
CA GLY A 10 -2.91 1.62 -11.14
C GLY A 10 -4.38 1.31 -10.85
N GLU A 11 -4.67 0.16 -10.25
CA GLU A 11 -6.03 -0.25 -9.87
C GLU A 11 -6.16 -0.37 -8.35
N GLY A 12 -7.32 0.01 -7.82
CA GLY A 12 -7.66 -0.20 -6.42
C GLY A 12 -7.76 -1.69 -6.12
N CYS A 13 -6.84 -2.23 -5.33
CA CYS A 13 -6.73 -3.66 -5.06
C CYS A 13 -7.27 -4.07 -3.69
N GLY A 14 -7.46 -3.10 -2.78
CA GLY A 14 -7.97 -3.36 -1.44
C GLY A 14 -8.10 -2.09 -0.62
N ASP A 15 -8.54 -2.28 0.62
CA ASP A 15 -8.69 -1.22 1.61
C ASP A 15 -8.07 -1.60 2.94
N ALA A 16 -7.77 -0.60 3.76
CA ALA A 16 -7.23 -0.76 5.09
C ALA A 16 -7.73 0.31 6.06
N ALA A 17 -7.80 -0.05 7.34
CA ALA A 17 -8.13 0.86 8.43
C ALA A 17 -6.94 1.75 8.83
N ASP A 18 -5.71 1.26 8.65
CA ASP A 18 -4.46 1.92 9.02
C ASP A 18 -3.30 1.58 8.08
N LEU A 19 -2.21 2.37 8.19
CA LEU A 19 -1.03 2.22 7.34
C LEU A 19 -0.36 0.85 7.51
N GLU A 20 -0.36 0.28 8.72
CA GLU A 20 0.27 -1.02 8.99
C GLU A 20 -0.46 -2.15 8.27
N GLU A 21 -1.80 -2.15 8.32
CA GLU A 21 -2.64 -3.09 7.58
C GLU A 21 -2.47 -2.91 6.06
N ALA A 22 -2.37 -1.66 5.59
CA ALA A 22 -2.12 -1.40 4.18
C ALA A 22 -0.77 -1.96 3.70
N LEU A 23 0.29 -1.77 4.49
CA LEU A 23 1.63 -2.28 4.18
C LEU A 23 1.67 -3.81 4.22
N ALA A 24 0.94 -4.44 5.14
CA ALA A 24 0.82 -5.89 5.23
C ALA A 24 0.13 -6.48 4.00
N PHE A 25 -0.94 -5.85 3.51
CA PHE A 25 -1.67 -6.28 2.31
C PHE A 25 -0.77 -6.33 1.07
N PHE A 26 0.13 -5.34 0.93
CA PHE A 26 1.11 -5.36 -0.16
C PHE A 26 2.08 -6.54 -0.06
N GLN A 27 2.42 -7.04 1.14
CA GLN A 27 3.26 -8.25 1.29
C GLN A 27 2.61 -9.48 0.67
N GLU A 28 1.28 -9.60 0.76
CA GLU A 28 0.54 -10.71 0.15
C GLU A 28 0.42 -10.56 -1.37
N LEU A 29 0.34 -9.32 -1.86
CA LEU A 29 0.28 -8.99 -3.29
C LEU A 29 1.62 -9.08 -4.01
N LYS A 30 2.74 -8.89 -3.30
CA LYS A 30 4.07 -8.88 -3.89
C LYS A 30 4.35 -10.20 -4.62
N PRO A 31 4.75 -10.18 -5.90
CA PRO A 31 5.19 -11.38 -6.58
C PRO A 31 6.37 -12.02 -5.84
N LYS A 32 6.31 -13.33 -5.60
CA LYS A 32 7.41 -14.08 -4.94
C LYS A 32 8.72 -14.04 -5.74
N THR A 33 8.64 -13.71 -7.03
CA THR A 33 9.77 -13.63 -7.95
C THR A 33 10.42 -12.25 -8.02
N MET A 34 9.87 -11.24 -7.32
CA MET A 34 10.37 -9.86 -7.37
C MET A 34 10.65 -9.32 -5.96
N ASP A 35 11.67 -8.47 -5.88
CA ASP A 35 11.99 -7.74 -4.65
C ASP A 35 11.25 -6.40 -4.58
N TRP A 36 11.10 -5.87 -3.36
CA TRP A 36 10.48 -4.56 -3.16
C TRP A 36 11.22 -3.44 -3.90
N GLN A 37 12.53 -3.57 -4.09
CA GLN A 37 13.32 -2.63 -4.90
C GLN A 37 12.89 -2.65 -6.37
N GLU A 38 12.67 -3.84 -6.96
CA GLU A 38 12.22 -3.96 -8.35
C GLU A 38 10.79 -3.48 -8.52
N VAL A 39 9.92 -3.85 -7.57
CA VAL A 39 8.53 -3.41 -7.52
C VAL A 39 8.42 -1.89 -7.41
N CYS A 40 9.18 -1.25 -6.53
CA CYS A 40 9.16 0.20 -6.38
C CYS A 40 9.88 0.93 -7.53
N ALA A 41 10.85 0.28 -8.19
CA ALA A 41 11.52 0.84 -9.37
C ALA A 41 10.63 0.82 -10.62
N ASP A 42 9.70 -0.14 -10.69
CA ASP A 42 8.76 -0.24 -11.80
C ASP A 42 7.48 0.57 -11.51
N PRO A 43 7.16 1.62 -12.30
CA PRO A 43 5.95 2.41 -12.09
C PRO A 43 4.67 1.59 -12.25
N GLN A 44 4.70 0.46 -12.95
CA GLN A 44 3.57 -0.46 -13.06
C GLN A 44 3.32 -1.17 -11.74
N TYR A 45 4.34 -1.53 -10.96
CA TYR A 45 4.14 -2.25 -9.70
C TYR A 45 4.21 -1.33 -8.48
N SER A 46 4.40 -0.02 -8.69
CA SER A 46 4.61 0.95 -7.62
C SER A 46 3.39 1.00 -6.68
N PRO A 47 3.52 0.51 -5.43
CA PRO A 47 2.43 0.54 -4.47
C PRO A 47 2.08 1.99 -4.14
N THR A 48 0.79 2.29 -4.09
CA THR A 48 0.29 3.61 -3.72
C THR A 48 -0.84 3.44 -2.72
N ILE A 49 -0.83 4.25 -1.67
CA ILE A 49 -1.87 4.25 -0.65
C ILE A 49 -2.50 5.65 -0.64
N ARG A 50 -3.82 5.72 -0.78
CA ARG A 50 -4.56 6.97 -0.64
C ARG A 50 -5.28 6.98 0.70
N ARG A 51 -4.97 7.97 1.54
CA ARG A 51 -5.63 8.19 2.82
C ARG A 51 -6.80 9.14 2.62
N TYR A 52 -7.99 8.71 2.98
CA TYR A 52 -9.19 9.52 3.02
C TYR A 52 -9.58 9.83 4.46
N ARG A 53 -10.30 10.94 4.65
CA ARG A 53 -10.80 11.33 5.98
C ARG A 53 -11.74 10.26 6.57
N SER A 54 -12.47 9.53 5.71
CA SER A 54 -13.37 8.43 6.06
C SER A 54 -13.80 7.64 4.82
N PHE A 55 -14.36 6.44 5.02
CA PHE A 55 -14.90 5.62 3.93
C PHE A 55 -16.03 6.33 3.16
N ASP A 56 -16.87 7.07 3.87
CA ASP A 56 -17.94 7.89 3.26
C ASP A 56 -17.37 8.93 2.28
N ALA A 57 -16.22 9.52 2.60
CA ALA A 57 -15.55 10.48 1.73
C ALA A 57 -15.06 9.85 0.43
N PHE A 58 -14.55 8.63 0.51
CA PHE A 58 -14.19 7.84 -0.66
C PHE A 58 -15.43 7.56 -1.54
N LEU A 59 -16.57 7.19 -0.94
CA LEU A 59 -17.82 6.96 -1.69
C LEU A 59 -18.38 8.24 -2.33
N ASP A 60 -18.21 9.39 -1.67
CA ASP A 60 -18.61 10.70 -2.19
C ASP A 60 -17.66 11.23 -3.29
N ASN A 61 -16.59 10.49 -3.62
CA ASN A 61 -15.53 10.92 -4.55
C ASN A 61 -14.82 12.21 -4.08
N GLU A 62 -14.70 12.41 -2.76
CA GLU A 62 -13.84 13.46 -2.22
C GLU A 62 -12.36 13.15 -2.50
N ASP A 63 -11.55 14.19 -2.65
CA ASP A 63 -10.10 14.06 -2.83
C ASP A 63 -9.43 13.34 -1.65
N GLU A 64 -8.38 12.58 -1.93
CA GLU A 64 -7.56 12.00 -0.87
C GLU A 64 -6.92 13.08 0.01
N VAL A 65 -6.88 12.83 1.31
CA VAL A 65 -6.20 13.70 2.28
C VAL A 65 -4.68 13.62 2.09
N GLU A 66 -4.17 12.43 1.78
CA GLU A 66 -2.75 12.19 1.62
C GLU A 66 -2.50 10.97 0.72
N THR A 67 -1.64 11.13 -0.29
CA THR A 67 -1.14 10.04 -1.12
C THR A 67 0.22 9.61 -0.59
N ILE A 68 0.32 8.36 -0.13
CA ILE A 68 1.53 7.77 0.44
C ILE A 68 2.10 6.79 -0.59
N HIS A 69 3.36 7.01 -0.96
CA HIS A 69 4.13 6.08 -1.78
C HIS A 69 5.12 5.37 -0.88
N PRO A 70 4.79 4.17 -0.37
CA PRO A 70 5.68 3.44 0.51
C PRO A 70 6.97 3.08 -0.24
N THR A 71 8.11 3.37 0.39
CA THR A 71 9.41 3.02 -0.14
C THR A 71 9.68 1.54 0.04
N ALA A 72 10.59 0.99 -0.78
CA ALA A 72 11.02 -0.40 -0.64
C ALA A 72 11.54 -0.71 0.78
N GLU A 73 12.22 0.23 1.43
CA GLU A 73 12.69 0.08 2.82
C GLU A 73 11.53 -0.05 3.80
N LEU A 74 10.48 0.76 3.64
CA LEU A 74 9.29 0.69 4.49
C LEU A 74 8.57 -0.65 4.31
N LEU A 75 8.37 -1.08 3.07
CA LEU A 75 7.71 -2.34 2.77
C LEU A 75 8.54 -3.54 3.26
N GLN A 76 9.86 -3.50 3.15
CA GLN A 76 10.73 -4.54 3.70
C GLN A 76 10.66 -4.61 5.23
N ARG A 77 10.56 -3.46 5.90
CA ARG A 77 10.45 -3.41 7.37
C ARG A 77 9.15 -4.01 7.90
N PHE A 78 8.07 -3.90 7.14
CA PHE A 78 6.76 -4.45 7.47
C PHE A 78 6.51 -5.82 6.81
N ALA A 79 7.50 -6.39 6.14
CA ALA A 79 7.43 -7.78 5.72
C ALA A 79 7.30 -8.66 6.97
N PRO A 80 6.31 -9.59 7.03
CA PRO A 80 6.26 -10.55 8.11
C PRO A 80 7.57 -11.35 8.08
N ASP A 81 8.37 -11.15 9.11
CA ASP A 81 9.72 -11.67 9.38
C ASP A 81 10.23 -12.77 8.43
N GLY A 82 11.37 -12.49 7.80
CA GLY A 82 12.29 -13.55 7.38
C GLY A 82 13.69 -13.23 7.90
N PRO A 83 14.36 -14.25 8.46
CA PRO A 83 14.29 -14.65 9.86
C PRO A 83 15.01 -13.67 10.80
N GLU A 84 14.60 -13.65 12.06
CA GLU A 84 15.33 -13.14 13.24
C GLU A 84 16.88 -13.14 13.07
N ALA A 85 17.48 -11.96 13.26
CA ALA A 85 18.93 -11.77 13.33
C ALA A 85 19.55 -12.37 14.60
#